data_AF-A0A0R2C724-F1
#
_entry.id   AF-A0A0R2C724-F1
#
_cell.length_a   1.000
_cell.length_b   1.000
_cell.length_c   1.000
_cell.angle_alpha   90.00
_cell.angle_beta   90.00
_cell.angle_gamma   90.00
#
_symmetry.space_group_name_H-M   'P 1'
#
loop_
_entity.id
_entity.type
_entity.pdbx_description
1 polymer ?
#
loop_
_entity_poly.entity_id
_entity_poly.type
_entity_poly.pdbx_seq_one_letter_code
_entity_poly.pdbx_strand_id
1 'polypeptide(L)'
;MLSKNMKARFDTFVDAILAIIITIMVLELPNTMTDGTALPLHKLVVSILVYGVSFCFVGSIWYQLARTFDEVDEMSKRMMLWVLVLIFIVSLIPNLTTTMVSDANNVTVTVYGGVVFISTLLLQYVSYKTLHQRYPDTVDFMQTYLSIYGSFARTTLFLIVVSLIVGWFYPQIAMVFYFVIPVRTFLTIDGEQSEIGYLSHMPASGRESFFKLDLKQKRQLRQLMRRYAVNKDFSIPAEQMTSDQWQAFITETSHALGLPEQTITAWFTTVP
;
A
#
# COMPACT_ATOMS: atom_id res chain seq x y z
N MET A 1 25.96 -6.32 2.56
CA MET A 1 24.95 -5.34 2.99
C MET A 1 25.53 -3.93 2.89
N LEU A 2 24.72 -2.89 2.72
CA LEU A 2 25.18 -1.49 2.83
C LEU A 2 25.33 -1.12 4.32
N SER A 3 26.21 -0.19 4.66
CA SER A 3 26.31 0.31 6.04
C SER A 3 25.06 1.10 6.43
N LYS A 4 24.71 1.12 7.72
CA LYS A 4 23.56 1.88 8.25
C LYS A 4 23.57 3.35 7.81
N ASN A 5 24.73 3.99 7.82
CA ASN A 5 24.90 5.37 7.37
C ASN A 5 24.60 5.55 5.87
N MET A 6 24.98 4.58 5.03
CA MET A 6 24.67 4.63 3.60
C MET A 6 23.19 4.41 3.32
N LYS A 7 22.54 3.54 4.11
CA LYS A 7 21.08 3.34 4.05
C LYS A 7 20.33 4.63 4.40
N ALA A 8 20.63 5.26 5.53
CA ALA A 8 19.98 6.51 5.94
C ALA A 8 20.14 7.64 4.89
N ARG A 9 21.32 7.75 4.26
CA ARG A 9 21.54 8.69 3.15
C ARG A 9 20.71 8.36 1.93
N PHE A 10 20.53 7.08 1.61
CA PHE A 10 19.72 6.63 0.49
C PHE A 10 18.23 6.89 0.75
N ASP A 11 17.73 6.60 1.95
CA ASP A 11 16.36 6.87 2.36
C ASP A 11 16.04 8.37 2.17
N THR A 12 16.92 9.24 2.70
CA THR A 12 16.81 10.70 2.53
C THR A 12 16.84 11.15 1.06
N PHE A 13 17.67 10.50 0.24
CA PHE A 13 17.77 10.81 -1.19
C PHE A 13 16.49 10.45 -1.95
N VAL A 14 15.91 9.30 -1.65
CA VAL A 14 14.65 8.84 -2.24
C VAL A 14 13.50 9.76 -1.86
N ASP A 15 13.41 10.16 -0.59
CA ASP A 15 12.40 11.11 -0.11
C ASP A 15 12.51 12.45 -0.84
N ALA A 16 13.73 12.97 -1.02
CA ALA A 16 13.96 14.21 -1.75
C ALA A 16 13.50 14.12 -3.21
N ILE A 17 13.77 12.99 -3.88
CA ILE A 17 13.32 12.78 -5.27
C ILE A 17 11.79 12.72 -5.35
N LEU A 18 11.14 11.98 -4.46
CA LEU A 18 9.68 11.86 -4.45
C LEU A 18 9.00 13.20 -4.15
N ALA A 19 9.57 14.01 -3.25
CA ALA A 19 9.12 15.38 -3.02
C ALA A 19 9.22 16.26 -4.27
N ILE A 20 10.32 16.17 -5.03
CA ILE A 20 10.49 16.90 -6.29
C ILE A 20 9.48 16.43 -7.36
N ILE A 21 9.24 15.11 -7.46
CA ILE A 21 8.23 14.59 -8.39
C ILE A 21 6.85 15.17 -8.06
N ILE A 22 6.48 15.21 -6.78
CA ILE A 22 5.22 15.79 -6.30
C ILE A 22 5.10 17.28 -6.64
N THR A 23 6.17 18.06 -6.50
CA THR A 23 6.14 19.50 -6.85
C THR A 23 6.07 19.72 -8.35
N ILE A 24 6.80 18.94 -9.16
CA ILE A 24 6.73 19.01 -10.63
C ILE A 24 5.31 18.69 -11.12
N MET A 25 4.60 17.73 -10.51
CA MET A 25 3.21 17.44 -10.88
C MET A 25 2.28 18.65 -10.78
N VAL A 26 2.47 19.52 -9.78
CA VAL A 26 1.69 20.78 -9.67
C VAL A 26 2.08 21.75 -10.77
N LEU A 27 3.37 21.86 -11.10
CA LEU A 27 3.89 22.79 -12.09
C LEU A 27 3.49 22.43 -13.53
N GLU A 28 3.24 21.14 -13.78
CA GLU A 28 2.77 20.63 -15.07
C GLU A 28 1.26 20.81 -15.28
N LEU A 29 0.51 21.30 -14.29
CA LEU A 29 -0.88 21.63 -14.47
C LEU A 29 -1.04 22.62 -15.63
N PRO A 30 -1.99 22.39 -16.56
CA PRO A 30 -2.16 23.25 -17.72
C PRO A 30 -2.34 24.72 -17.29
N ASN A 31 -1.33 25.55 -17.54
CA ASN A 31 -1.41 27.00 -17.40
C ASN A 31 -2.33 27.52 -18.50
N THR A 32 -3.63 27.50 -18.23
CA THR A 32 -4.69 27.93 -19.16
C THR A 32 -4.79 29.45 -19.26
N MET A 33 -3.78 30.19 -18.77
CA MET A 33 -3.63 31.63 -18.92
C MET A 33 -2.88 31.96 -20.21
N THR A 34 -3.47 31.66 -21.37
CA THR A 34 -2.79 31.97 -22.64
C THR A 34 -3.47 33.05 -23.47
N ASP A 35 -4.73 33.44 -23.25
CA ASP A 35 -5.40 34.38 -24.19
C ASP A 35 -6.44 35.33 -23.57
N GLY A 36 -6.14 35.99 -22.43
CA GLY A 36 -6.93 37.13 -21.92
C GLY A 36 -8.43 36.88 -21.66
N THR A 37 -8.87 35.63 -21.74
CA THR A 37 -10.25 35.18 -21.64
C THR A 37 -10.44 34.54 -20.27
N ALA A 38 -11.58 34.81 -19.65
CA ALA A 38 -11.91 34.28 -18.34
C ALA A 38 -11.80 32.75 -18.36
N LEU A 39 -10.96 32.23 -17.47
CA LEU A 39 -10.66 30.81 -17.37
C LEU A 39 -11.95 30.07 -17.00
N PRO A 40 -12.40 29.09 -17.79
CA PRO A 40 -13.57 28.32 -17.42
C PRO A 40 -13.26 27.52 -16.15
N LEU A 41 -13.87 27.90 -15.02
CA LEU A 41 -13.67 27.28 -13.70
C LEU A 41 -13.74 25.75 -13.73
N HIS A 42 -14.58 25.19 -14.61
CA HIS A 42 -14.70 23.74 -14.77
C HIS A 42 -13.38 23.07 -15.23
N LYS A 43 -12.62 23.67 -16.14
CA LYS A 43 -11.35 23.09 -16.62
C LYS A 43 -10.28 23.10 -15.54
N LEU A 44 -10.23 24.18 -14.75
CA LEU A 44 -9.32 24.29 -13.62
C LEU A 44 -9.62 23.20 -12.57
N VAL A 45 -10.88 23.02 -12.20
CA VAL A 45 -11.30 22.00 -11.23
C VAL A 45 -10.94 20.59 -11.72
N VAL A 46 -11.18 20.28 -13.00
CA VAL A 46 -10.79 18.99 -13.57
C VAL A 46 -9.28 18.78 -13.49
N SER A 47 -8.47 19.76 -13.89
CA SER A 47 -7.02 19.68 -13.80
C SER A 47 -6.53 19.45 -12.36
N ILE A 48 -7.11 20.15 -11.38
CA ILE A 48 -6.79 19.98 -9.96
C ILE A 48 -7.18 18.57 -9.47
N LEU A 49 -8.33 18.03 -9.90
CA LEU A 49 -8.75 16.68 -9.53
C LEU A 49 -7.81 15.60 -10.09
N VAL A 50 -7.42 15.74 -11.35
CA VAL A 50 -6.44 14.86 -12.01
C VAL A 50 -5.12 14.91 -11.26
N TYR A 51 -4.64 16.11 -10.92
CA TYR A 51 -3.44 16.27 -10.09
C TYR A 51 -3.60 15.58 -8.73
N GLY A 52 -4.74 15.76 -8.06
CA GLY A 52 -5.03 15.14 -6.76
C GLY A 52 -4.96 13.62 -6.82
N VAL A 53 -5.43 13.01 -7.91
CA VAL A 53 -5.29 11.56 -8.15
C VAL A 53 -3.81 11.17 -8.29
N SER A 54 -3.05 11.85 -9.15
CA SER A 54 -1.64 11.52 -9.36
C SER A 54 -0.81 11.76 -8.09
N PHE A 55 -1.18 12.76 -7.30
CA PHE A 55 -0.65 12.98 -5.95
C PHE A 55 -0.94 11.79 -5.03
N CYS A 56 -2.19 11.30 -4.97
CA CYS A 56 -2.53 10.09 -4.21
C CYS A 56 -1.73 8.87 -4.67
N PHE A 57 -1.49 8.72 -5.98
CA PHE A 57 -0.68 7.63 -6.51
C PHE A 57 0.77 7.72 -6.02
N VAL A 58 1.48 8.82 -6.28
CA VAL A 58 2.88 8.99 -5.86
C VAL A 58 3.02 8.98 -4.34
N GLY A 59 2.07 9.60 -3.62
CA GLY A 59 2.01 9.56 -2.16
C GLY A 59 1.83 8.15 -1.61
N SER A 60 1.02 7.31 -2.26
CA SER A 60 0.86 5.90 -1.88
C SER A 60 2.14 5.09 -2.09
N ILE A 61 2.92 5.41 -3.14
CA ILE A 61 4.25 4.79 -3.38
C ILE A 61 5.23 5.24 -2.31
N TRP A 62 5.30 6.54 -2.04
CA TRP A 62 6.17 7.09 -1.00
C TRP A 62 5.90 6.44 0.36
N TYR A 63 4.63 6.37 0.78
CA TYR A 63 4.25 5.75 2.04
C TYR A 63 4.71 4.29 2.12
N GLN A 64 4.42 3.48 1.10
CA GLN A 64 4.82 2.07 1.07
C GLN A 64 6.34 1.90 1.07
N LEU A 65 7.08 2.79 0.40
CA LEU A 65 8.53 2.74 0.33
C LEU A 65 9.18 3.15 1.66
N ALA A 66 8.74 4.26 2.26
CA ALA A 66 9.18 4.71 3.58
C ALA A 66 8.96 3.60 4.63
N ARG A 67 7.78 2.98 4.62
CA ARG A 67 7.46 1.82 5.45
C ARG A 67 8.39 0.63 5.21
N THR A 68 8.64 0.30 3.95
CA THR A 68 9.57 -0.80 3.58
C THR A 68 10.98 -0.52 4.10
N PHE A 69 11.40 0.75 4.15
CA PHE A 69 12.69 1.14 4.69
C PHE A 69 12.73 1.14 6.22
N ASP A 70 11.65 1.49 6.90
CA ASP A 70 11.57 1.39 8.36
C ASP A 70 11.65 -0.06 8.86
N GLU A 71 11.16 -1.03 8.09
CA GLU A 71 11.19 -2.45 8.45
C GLU A 71 12.57 -3.12 8.30
N VAL A 72 13.56 -2.42 7.70
CA VAL A 72 14.86 -3.00 7.34
C VAL A 72 16.02 -2.20 7.94
N ASP A 73 16.83 -2.86 8.77
CA ASP A 73 18.04 -2.27 9.35
C ASP A 73 19.20 -2.14 8.35
N GLU A 74 19.28 -3.03 7.36
CA GLU A 74 20.36 -3.09 6.37
C GLU A 74 19.85 -3.38 4.96
N MET A 75 20.19 -2.52 4.00
CA MET A 75 19.75 -2.69 2.61
C MET A 75 20.82 -3.33 1.73
N SER A 76 20.44 -4.27 0.86
CA SER A 76 21.35 -4.83 -0.14
C SER A 76 21.56 -3.88 -1.33
N LYS A 77 22.74 -3.94 -1.98
CA LYS A 77 23.03 -3.14 -3.19
C LYS A 77 22.03 -3.38 -4.33
N ARG A 78 21.58 -4.64 -4.49
CA ARG A 78 20.60 -5.02 -5.51
C ARG A 78 19.23 -4.40 -5.23
N MET A 79 18.82 -4.35 -3.97
CA MET A 79 17.57 -3.70 -3.55
C MET A 79 17.59 -2.20 -3.85
N MET A 80 18.69 -1.52 -3.52
CA MET A 80 18.90 -0.11 -3.84
C MET A 80 18.69 0.17 -5.34
N LEU A 81 19.23 -0.68 -6.22
CA LEU A 81 19.06 -0.54 -7.67
C LEU A 81 17.60 -0.66 -8.09
N TRP A 82 16.84 -1.60 -7.53
CA TRP A 82 15.41 -1.74 -7.84
C TRP A 82 14.59 -0.53 -7.38
N VAL A 83 14.93 0.06 -6.23
CA VAL A 83 14.33 1.31 -5.79
C VAL A 83 14.67 2.44 -6.77
N LEU A 84 15.93 2.55 -7.21
CA LEU A 84 16.33 3.56 -8.20
C LEU A 84 15.56 3.41 -9.53
N VAL A 85 15.32 2.18 -9.97
CA VAL A 85 14.47 1.91 -11.15
C VAL A 85 13.03 2.32 -10.87
N LEU A 86 12.48 1.99 -9.70
CA LEU A 86 11.13 2.39 -9.32
C LEU A 86 10.96 3.92 -9.36
N ILE A 87 11.85 4.68 -8.71
CA ILE A 87 11.75 6.15 -8.70
C ILE A 87 11.92 6.76 -10.09
N PHE A 88 12.73 6.15 -10.96
CA PHE A 88 12.86 6.56 -12.36
C PHE A 88 11.55 6.36 -13.13
N ILE A 89 10.87 5.23 -12.96
CA ILE A 89 9.56 5.00 -13.59
C ILE A 89 8.52 5.96 -13.02
N VAL A 90 8.52 6.19 -11.71
CA VAL A 90 7.60 7.14 -11.05
C VAL A 90 7.85 8.58 -11.49
N SER A 91 9.08 8.97 -11.82
CA SER A 91 9.36 10.32 -12.32
C SER A 91 8.77 10.62 -13.69
N LEU A 92 8.27 9.61 -14.42
CA LEU A 92 7.56 9.78 -15.69
C LEU A 92 6.08 10.13 -15.50
N ILE A 93 5.53 9.89 -14.30
CA ILE A 93 4.12 10.13 -13.98
C ILE A 93 3.67 11.58 -14.24
N PRO A 94 4.42 12.64 -13.86
CA PRO A 94 3.98 14.02 -14.08
C PRO A 94 3.65 14.28 -15.56
N ASN A 95 4.62 14.01 -16.43
CA ASN A 95 4.49 14.24 -17.86
C ASN A 95 3.42 13.38 -18.52
N LEU A 96 3.34 12.10 -18.15
CA LEU A 96 2.32 11.20 -18.70
C LEU A 96 0.92 11.53 -18.22
N THR A 97 0.77 12.05 -16.99
CA THR A 97 -0.53 12.52 -16.49
C THR A 97 -1.04 13.67 -17.37
N THR A 98 -0.19 14.67 -17.61
CA THR A 98 -0.53 15.83 -18.44
C THR A 98 -0.88 15.42 -19.86
N THR A 99 -0.08 14.52 -20.44
CA THR A 99 -0.29 14.02 -21.81
C THR A 99 -1.60 13.23 -21.93
N MET A 100 -1.91 12.38 -20.93
CA MET A 100 -3.14 11.58 -20.91
C MET A 100 -4.40 12.47 -20.82
N VAL A 101 -4.32 13.59 -20.11
CA VAL A 101 -5.45 14.51 -19.96
C VAL A 101 -5.61 15.43 -21.16
N SER A 102 -4.51 15.83 -21.81
CA SER A 102 -4.58 16.66 -23.02
C SER A 102 -5.02 15.86 -24.24
N ASP A 103 -4.56 14.61 -24.39
CA ASP A 103 -4.92 13.70 -25.48
C ASP A 103 -5.20 12.29 -24.96
N ALA A 104 -6.46 12.06 -24.58
CA ALA A 104 -6.98 10.81 -24.04
C ALA A 104 -7.21 9.73 -25.11
N ASN A 105 -6.20 9.49 -25.96
CA ASN A 105 -6.23 8.42 -26.94
C ASN A 105 -5.82 7.07 -26.32
N ASN A 106 -6.03 5.98 -27.06
CA ASN A 106 -5.72 4.63 -26.62
C ASN A 106 -4.22 4.42 -26.31
N VAL A 107 -3.32 5.02 -27.07
CA VAL A 107 -1.87 4.91 -26.85
C VAL A 107 -1.47 5.60 -25.56
N THR A 108 -1.85 6.86 -25.36
CA THR A 108 -1.47 7.65 -24.19
C THR A 108 -1.99 7.04 -22.90
N VAL A 109 -3.26 6.60 -22.89
CA VAL A 109 -3.87 5.94 -21.72
C VAL A 109 -3.19 4.60 -21.43
N THR A 110 -2.85 3.82 -22.46
CA THR A 110 -2.16 2.52 -22.28
C THR A 110 -0.73 2.71 -21.78
N VAL A 111 0.01 3.71 -22.28
CA VAL A 111 1.36 4.03 -21.82
C VAL A 111 1.35 4.48 -20.36
N TYR A 112 0.43 5.39 -19.98
CA TYR A 112 0.24 5.79 -18.60
C TYR A 112 -0.08 4.58 -17.71
N GLY A 113 -1.02 3.75 -18.13
CA GLY A 113 -1.38 2.51 -17.46
C GLY A 113 -0.21 1.54 -17.29
N GLY A 114 0.66 1.45 -18.31
CA GLY A 114 1.85 0.61 -18.30
C GLY A 114 2.87 1.08 -17.28
N VAL A 115 3.08 2.40 -17.17
CA VAL A 115 3.94 2.99 -16.13
C VAL A 115 3.37 2.72 -14.74
N VAL A 116 2.07 2.96 -14.52
CA VAL A 116 1.40 2.65 -13.24
C VAL A 116 1.54 1.17 -12.87
N PHE A 117 1.36 0.27 -13.84
CA PHE A 117 1.52 -1.17 -13.67
C PHE A 117 2.94 -1.57 -13.29
N ILE A 118 3.94 -1.08 -14.04
CA ILE A 118 5.36 -1.36 -13.78
C ILE A 118 5.78 -0.81 -12.42
N SER A 119 5.38 0.42 -12.06
CA SER A 119 5.63 1.00 -10.74
C SER A 119 5.03 0.13 -9.63
N THR A 120 3.79 -0.32 -9.80
CA THR A 120 3.12 -1.18 -8.81
C THR A 120 3.82 -2.53 -8.67
N LEU A 121 4.23 -3.16 -9.78
CA LEU A 121 4.97 -4.41 -9.76
C LEU A 121 6.34 -4.29 -9.09
N LEU A 122 7.09 -3.22 -9.41
CA LEU A 122 8.39 -2.97 -8.81
C LEU A 122 8.27 -2.74 -7.30
N LEU A 123 7.27 -1.98 -6.86
CA LEU A 123 7.01 -1.77 -5.43
C LEU A 123 6.64 -3.06 -4.71
N GLN A 124 5.80 -3.91 -5.31
CA GLN A 124 5.48 -5.25 -4.77
C GLN A 124 6.72 -6.14 -4.70
N TYR A 125 7.58 -6.10 -5.72
CA TYR A 125 8.83 -6.85 -5.75
C TYR A 125 9.79 -6.42 -4.62
N VAL A 126 9.96 -5.11 -4.46
CA VAL A 126 10.75 -4.48 -3.39
C VAL A 126 10.21 -4.94 -2.03
N SER A 127 8.89 -4.80 -1.80
CA SER A 127 8.23 -5.22 -0.56
C SER A 127 8.40 -6.72 -0.26
N TYR A 128 8.21 -7.57 -1.27
CA TYR A 128 8.39 -9.03 -1.16
C TYR A 128 9.84 -9.40 -0.76
N LYS A 129 10.83 -8.78 -1.42
CA LYS A 129 12.24 -9.06 -1.13
C LYS A 129 12.66 -8.59 0.26
N THR A 130 12.14 -7.46 0.71
CA THR A 130 12.33 -6.98 2.09
C THR A 130 11.78 -7.98 3.09
N LEU A 131 10.52 -8.39 2.92
CA LEU A 131 9.88 -9.31 3.85
C LEU A 131 10.60 -10.66 3.92
N HIS A 132 11.12 -11.15 2.79
CA HIS A 132 11.87 -12.42 2.75
C HIS A 132 13.20 -12.34 3.50
N GLN A 133 13.84 -11.17 3.53
CA GLN A 133 15.06 -10.96 4.31
C GLN A 133 14.80 -10.95 5.81
N ARG A 134 13.61 -10.49 6.23
CA ARG A 134 13.21 -10.47 7.63
C ARG A 134 12.70 -11.83 8.14
N TYR A 135 12.00 -12.58 7.29
CA TYR A 135 11.44 -13.90 7.59
C TYR A 135 11.99 -14.95 6.61
N PRO A 136 13.19 -15.50 6.87
CA PRO A 136 13.81 -16.48 5.99
C PRO A 136 13.12 -17.86 5.97
N ASP A 137 12.31 -18.19 6.97
CA ASP A 137 11.53 -19.45 7.00
C ASP A 137 10.39 -19.43 5.97
N THR A 138 10.47 -20.32 4.99
CA THR A 138 9.72 -20.28 3.71
C THR A 138 8.22 -20.56 3.83
N VAL A 139 7.81 -21.37 4.80
CA VAL A 139 6.40 -21.74 5.01
C VAL A 139 5.63 -20.61 5.70
N ASP A 140 6.23 -20.01 6.73
CA ASP A 140 5.68 -18.84 7.43
C ASP A 140 5.69 -17.60 6.52
N PHE A 141 6.76 -17.39 5.75
CA PHE A 141 6.88 -16.25 4.84
C PHE A 141 5.79 -16.20 3.75
N MET A 142 5.53 -17.31 3.06
CA MET A 142 4.56 -17.33 1.96
C MET A 142 3.10 -17.19 2.45
N GLN A 143 2.75 -17.81 3.58
CA GLN A 143 1.42 -17.70 4.18
C GLN A 143 1.17 -16.31 4.80
N THR A 144 2.20 -15.72 5.41
CA THR A 144 2.20 -14.35 5.94
C THR A 144 2.05 -13.34 4.78
N TYR A 145 2.90 -13.43 3.75
CA TYR A 145 2.82 -12.55 2.57
C TYR A 145 1.46 -12.62 1.83
N LEU A 146 0.92 -13.83 1.61
CA LEU A 146 -0.33 -14.04 0.86
C LEU A 146 -1.59 -13.63 1.65
N SER A 147 -1.58 -13.71 2.97
CA SER A 147 -2.70 -13.26 3.81
C SER A 147 -2.69 -11.75 4.05
N ILE A 148 -1.50 -11.14 4.09
CA ILE A 148 -1.27 -9.73 4.38
C ILE A 148 -1.35 -8.86 3.12
N TYR A 149 -0.41 -9.06 2.20
CA TYR A 149 -0.34 -8.26 0.96
C TYR A 149 -1.21 -8.87 -0.13
N GLY A 150 -1.49 -10.16 -0.04
CA GLY A 150 -2.03 -10.92 -1.16
C GLY A 150 -3.39 -10.42 -1.63
N SER A 151 -4.41 -10.25 -0.78
CA SER A 151 -5.76 -9.94 -1.30
C SER A 151 -5.83 -8.57 -1.94
N PHE A 152 -5.30 -7.54 -1.29
CA PHE A 152 -5.39 -6.17 -1.78
C PHE A 152 -4.39 -5.87 -2.88
N ALA A 153 -3.11 -6.24 -2.72
CA ALA A 153 -2.13 -6.04 -3.78
C ALA A 153 -2.53 -6.82 -5.05
N ARG A 154 -3.10 -8.04 -4.93
CA ARG A 154 -3.69 -8.75 -6.09
C ARG A 154 -4.92 -8.05 -6.62
N THR A 155 -5.81 -7.52 -5.79
CA THR A 155 -6.99 -6.79 -6.26
C THR A 155 -6.59 -5.53 -7.01
N THR A 156 -5.66 -4.73 -6.47
CA THR A 156 -5.14 -3.53 -7.11
C THR A 156 -4.41 -3.86 -8.40
N LEU A 157 -3.55 -4.88 -8.42
CA LEU A 157 -2.88 -5.35 -9.63
C LEU A 157 -3.89 -5.84 -10.68
N PHE A 158 -4.88 -6.62 -10.27
CA PHE A 158 -5.95 -7.10 -11.14
C PHE A 158 -6.73 -5.92 -11.75
N LEU A 159 -7.12 -4.94 -10.95
CA LEU A 159 -7.80 -3.73 -11.45
C LEU A 159 -6.93 -2.96 -12.44
N ILE A 160 -5.62 -2.83 -12.19
CA ILE A 160 -4.69 -2.17 -13.12
C ILE A 160 -4.60 -2.95 -14.45
N VAL A 161 -4.49 -4.28 -14.41
CA VAL A 161 -4.44 -5.13 -15.60
C VAL A 161 -5.75 -5.03 -16.41
N VAL A 162 -6.90 -5.08 -15.73
CA VAL A 162 -8.21 -4.85 -16.37
C VAL A 162 -8.25 -3.46 -16.99
N SER A 163 -7.78 -2.43 -16.29
CA SER A 163 -7.73 -1.06 -16.80
C SER A 163 -6.83 -0.91 -18.03
N LEU A 164 -5.72 -1.66 -18.09
CA LEU A 164 -4.83 -1.71 -19.26
C LEU A 164 -5.53 -2.28 -20.48
N ILE A 165 -6.24 -3.41 -20.31
CA ILE A 165 -7.00 -4.05 -21.38
C ILE A 165 -8.12 -3.10 -21.84
N VAL A 166 -8.87 -2.53 -20.89
CA VAL A 166 -9.93 -1.56 -21.19
C VAL A 166 -9.36 -0.31 -21.85
N GLY A 167 -8.17 0.15 -21.48
CA GLY A 167 -7.55 1.38 -22.01
C GLY A 167 -7.24 1.30 -23.49
N TRP A 168 -6.95 0.10 -23.99
CA TRP A 168 -6.73 -0.12 -25.42
C TRP A 168 -8.00 0.05 -26.26
N PHE A 169 -9.16 -0.36 -25.74
CA PHE A 169 -10.44 -0.34 -26.47
C PHE A 169 -11.31 0.88 -26.12
N TYR A 170 -11.30 1.30 -24.87
CA TYR A 170 -12.15 2.32 -24.26
C TYR A 170 -11.32 3.23 -23.32
N PRO A 171 -10.45 4.10 -23.87
CA PRO A 171 -9.51 4.92 -23.08
C PRO A 171 -10.20 5.80 -22.04
N GLN A 172 -11.38 6.34 -22.35
CA GLN A 172 -12.16 7.18 -21.44
C GLN A 172 -12.61 6.40 -20.18
N ILE A 173 -12.98 5.13 -20.33
CA ILE A 173 -13.40 4.29 -19.20
C ILE A 173 -12.18 3.90 -18.35
N ALA A 174 -11.06 3.55 -19.00
CA ALA A 174 -9.82 3.23 -18.29
C ALA A 174 -9.28 4.40 -17.48
N MET A 175 -9.39 5.63 -17.99
CA MET A 175 -9.00 6.83 -17.24
C MET A 175 -9.73 6.94 -15.90
N VAL A 176 -11.04 6.65 -15.87
CA VAL A 176 -11.82 6.65 -14.62
C VAL A 176 -11.28 5.61 -13.64
N PHE A 177 -10.93 4.42 -14.11
CA PHE A 177 -10.30 3.40 -13.26
C PHE A 177 -8.94 3.85 -12.73
N TYR A 178 -8.10 4.45 -13.58
CA TYR A 178 -6.82 5.02 -13.16
C TYR A 178 -6.96 6.16 -12.16
N PHE A 179 -8.14 6.78 -12.05
CA PHE A 179 -8.43 7.77 -11.01
C PHE A 179 -8.91 7.16 -9.71
N VAL A 180 -9.79 6.16 -9.79
CA VAL A 180 -10.37 5.52 -8.60
C VAL A 180 -9.36 4.63 -7.88
N ILE A 181 -8.49 3.92 -8.61
CA ILE A 181 -7.56 2.94 -8.02
C ILE A 181 -6.55 3.60 -7.07
N PRO A 182 -5.85 4.70 -7.42
CA PRO A 182 -4.94 5.37 -6.51
C PRO A 182 -5.61 5.94 -5.28
N VAL A 183 -6.80 6.53 -5.43
CA VAL A 183 -7.56 7.07 -4.30
C VAL A 183 -7.99 5.96 -3.34
N ARG A 184 -8.53 4.85 -3.87
CA ARG A 184 -8.82 3.66 -3.06
C ARG A 184 -7.57 3.20 -2.31
N THR A 185 -6.45 3.09 -3.01
CA THR A 185 -5.19 2.57 -2.45
C THR A 185 -4.63 3.48 -1.36
N PHE A 186 -4.68 4.78 -1.58
CA PHE A 186 -4.27 5.78 -0.60
C PHE A 186 -5.14 5.75 0.65
N LEU A 187 -6.46 5.61 0.52
CA LEU A 187 -7.38 5.56 1.66
C LEU A 187 -7.33 4.26 2.46
N THR A 188 -6.92 3.15 1.84
CA THR A 188 -6.85 1.84 2.51
C THR A 188 -5.47 1.49 3.07
N ILE A 189 -4.48 2.36 2.89
CA ILE A 189 -3.06 2.09 3.18
C ILE A 189 -2.81 1.70 4.66
N ASP A 190 -3.50 2.34 5.61
CA ASP A 190 -3.34 2.07 7.05
C ASP A 190 -3.98 0.75 7.50
N GLY A 191 -4.98 0.26 6.75
CA GLY A 191 -5.81 -0.86 7.18
C GLY A 191 -5.09 -2.21 7.19
N GLU A 192 -4.02 -2.34 6.41
CA GLU A 192 -3.37 -3.63 6.12
C GLU A 192 -2.10 -3.87 6.91
N GLN A 193 -1.37 -2.81 7.23
CA GLN A 193 -0.11 -2.91 7.96
C GLN A 193 -0.29 -3.26 9.44
N SER A 194 -1.45 -2.93 10.00
CA SER A 194 -1.84 -3.34 11.34
C SER A 194 -1.79 -4.88 11.49
N GLU A 195 -2.24 -5.65 10.49
CA GLU A 195 -2.17 -7.13 10.55
C GLU A 195 -0.72 -7.68 10.56
N ILE A 196 0.26 -6.91 10.05
CA ILE A 196 1.67 -7.34 9.90
C ILE A 196 2.42 -7.34 11.24
N GLY A 197 2.29 -6.24 11.99
CA GLY A 197 2.92 -6.14 13.30
C GLY A 197 2.42 -7.26 14.21
N TYR A 198 1.12 -7.53 14.19
CA TYR A 198 0.50 -8.59 14.98
C TYR A 198 1.01 -10.00 14.64
N LEU A 199 1.04 -10.35 13.35
CA LEU A 199 1.49 -11.67 12.90
C LEU A 199 2.96 -11.94 13.22
N SER A 200 3.79 -10.89 13.20
CA SER A 200 5.21 -11.01 13.55
C SER A 200 5.45 -11.37 15.02
N HIS A 201 4.56 -10.92 15.91
CA HIS A 201 4.62 -11.20 17.35
C HIS A 201 3.82 -12.44 17.76
N MET A 202 3.02 -13.03 16.86
CA MET A 202 2.23 -14.22 17.16
C MET A 202 3.14 -15.44 17.46
N PRO A 203 2.87 -16.23 18.52
CA PRO A 203 3.58 -17.48 18.80
C PRO A 203 3.48 -18.44 17.60
N ALA A 204 4.51 -19.26 17.38
CA ALA A 204 4.51 -20.24 16.27
C ALA A 204 3.30 -21.20 16.32
N SER A 205 2.83 -21.55 17.54
CA SER A 205 1.61 -22.35 17.76
C SER A 205 0.31 -21.63 17.37
N GLY A 206 0.28 -20.30 17.48
CA GLY A 206 -0.87 -19.47 17.13
C GLY A 206 -1.00 -19.21 15.62
N ARG A 207 0.13 -19.07 14.92
CA ARG A 207 0.15 -18.73 13.47
C ARG A 207 -0.62 -19.73 12.62
N GLU A 208 -0.43 -21.02 12.86
CA GLU A 208 -1.05 -22.08 12.04
C GLU A 208 -2.60 -22.06 12.13
N SER A 209 -3.15 -21.75 13.31
CA SER A 209 -4.61 -21.68 13.51
C SER A 209 -5.20 -20.37 12.99
N PHE A 210 -4.47 -19.25 13.09
CA PHE A 210 -4.87 -17.99 12.46
C PHE A 210 -4.91 -18.11 10.92
N PHE A 211 -3.95 -18.84 10.32
CA PHE A 211 -3.94 -19.03 8.87
C PHE A 211 -5.11 -19.85 8.35
N LYS A 212 -5.66 -20.76 9.15
CA LYS A 212 -6.85 -21.58 8.83
C LYS A 212 -8.15 -20.78 8.82
N LEU A 213 -8.16 -19.52 9.26
CA LEU A 213 -9.35 -18.66 9.24
C LEU A 213 -9.76 -18.28 7.80
N ASP A 214 -11.06 -18.30 7.54
CA ASP A 214 -11.65 -17.75 6.32
C ASP A 214 -11.53 -16.21 6.26
N LEU A 215 -11.63 -15.63 5.06
CA LEU A 215 -11.64 -14.18 4.82
C LEU A 215 -12.70 -13.45 5.66
N LYS A 216 -13.87 -14.05 5.87
CA LYS A 216 -14.94 -13.48 6.71
C LYS A 216 -14.54 -13.46 8.19
N GLN A 217 -13.96 -14.54 8.68
CA GLN A 217 -13.48 -14.68 10.06
C GLN A 217 -12.34 -13.69 10.35
N LYS A 218 -11.37 -13.55 9.43
CA LYS A 218 -10.30 -12.54 9.56
C LYS A 218 -10.84 -11.11 9.62
N ARG A 219 -11.89 -10.79 8.86
CA ARG A 219 -12.58 -9.49 8.93
C ARG A 219 -13.30 -9.28 10.26
N GLN A 220 -13.96 -10.30 10.81
CA GLN A 220 -14.64 -10.22 12.11
C GLN A 220 -13.63 -10.03 13.26
N LEU A 221 -12.55 -10.80 13.26
CA LEU A 221 -11.45 -10.63 14.20
C LEU A 221 -10.89 -9.21 14.14
N ARG A 222 -10.67 -8.67 12.94
CA ARG A 222 -10.25 -7.26 12.76
C ARG A 222 -11.22 -6.25 13.36
N GLN A 223 -12.52 -6.45 13.18
CA GLN A 223 -13.54 -5.56 13.72
C GLN A 223 -13.55 -5.60 15.26
N LEU A 224 -13.42 -6.78 15.85
CA LEU A 224 -13.36 -6.94 17.31
C LEU A 224 -12.08 -6.35 17.89
N MET A 225 -10.92 -6.61 17.27
CA MET A 225 -9.65 -6.01 17.69
C MET A 225 -9.72 -4.47 17.67
N ARG A 226 -10.34 -3.87 16.65
CA ARG A 226 -10.54 -2.40 16.59
C ARG A 226 -11.51 -1.84 17.64
N ARG A 227 -12.45 -2.64 18.13
CA ARG A 227 -13.38 -2.21 19.20
C ARG A 227 -12.69 -2.19 20.56
N TYR A 228 -11.81 -3.15 20.80
CA TYR A 228 -11.19 -3.36 22.10
C TYR A 228 -9.81 -2.69 22.21
N ALA A 229 -9.02 -2.61 21.13
CA ALA A 229 -7.75 -1.90 21.12
C ALA A 229 -7.98 -0.38 20.96
N VAL A 230 -7.47 0.41 21.90
CA VAL A 230 -7.65 1.88 21.95
C VAL A 230 -6.84 2.60 20.85
N ASN A 231 -5.84 1.95 20.26
CA ASN A 231 -5.06 2.51 19.16
C ASN A 231 -5.25 1.72 17.84
N LYS A 232 -5.16 2.46 16.72
CA LYS A 232 -5.26 1.92 15.35
C LYS A 232 -4.13 0.95 14.98
N ASP A 233 -3.11 0.82 15.83
CA ASP A 233 -2.02 -0.14 15.68
C ASP A 233 -2.38 -1.47 16.36
N PHE A 234 -2.55 -2.50 15.54
CA PHE A 234 -2.77 -3.91 15.92
C PHE A 234 -1.54 -4.55 16.61
N SER A 235 -0.50 -3.79 16.94
CA SER A 235 0.79 -4.34 17.32
C SER A 235 0.72 -5.16 18.61
N ILE A 236 0.01 -4.73 19.67
CA ILE A 236 -0.16 -5.54 20.89
C ILE A 236 -1.44 -5.12 21.65
N PRO A 237 -2.61 -5.73 21.39
CA PRO A 237 -3.86 -5.41 22.11
C PRO A 237 -3.78 -5.81 23.59
N ALA A 238 -3.15 -6.95 23.86
CA ALA A 238 -3.17 -7.54 25.18
C ALA A 238 -2.46 -6.64 26.21
N GLU A 239 -1.27 -6.07 25.92
CA GLU A 239 -0.48 -5.29 26.90
C GLU A 239 -1.17 -3.99 27.35
N GLN A 240 -2.14 -3.51 26.58
CA GLN A 240 -2.85 -2.27 26.84
C GLN A 240 -4.28 -2.50 27.34
N MET A 241 -4.74 -3.76 27.39
CA MET A 241 -6.05 -4.13 27.89
C MET A 241 -6.01 -4.38 29.40
N THR A 242 -7.03 -3.89 30.10
CA THR A 242 -7.30 -4.37 31.46
C THR A 242 -7.72 -5.85 31.42
N SER A 243 -7.51 -6.58 32.52
CA SER A 243 -7.86 -8.02 32.60
C SER A 243 -9.34 -8.28 32.25
N ASP A 244 -10.25 -7.37 32.61
CA ASP A 244 -11.68 -7.46 32.30
C ASP A 244 -11.96 -7.27 30.80
N GLN A 245 -11.29 -6.30 30.17
CA GLN A 245 -11.39 -6.07 28.72
C GLN A 245 -10.81 -7.23 27.93
N TRP A 246 -9.74 -7.85 28.43
CA TRP A 246 -9.12 -9.02 27.82
C TRP A 246 -10.05 -10.23 27.83
N GLN A 247 -10.67 -10.55 28.97
CA GLN A 247 -11.63 -11.65 29.07
C GLN A 247 -12.86 -11.41 28.17
N ALA A 248 -13.41 -10.18 28.17
CA ALA A 248 -14.52 -9.83 27.29
C ALA A 248 -14.15 -9.99 25.81
N PHE A 249 -12.95 -9.57 25.41
CA PHE A 249 -12.44 -9.74 24.06
C PHE A 249 -12.31 -11.22 23.65
N ILE A 250 -11.72 -12.06 24.50
CA ILE A 250 -11.55 -13.49 24.22
C ILE A 250 -12.91 -14.18 24.06
N THR A 251 -13.86 -13.93 24.96
CA THR A 251 -15.19 -14.55 24.90
C THR A 251 -15.99 -14.08 23.68
N GLU A 252 -16.01 -12.77 23.37
CA GLU A 252 -16.72 -12.27 22.17
C GLU A 252 -16.06 -12.79 20.88
N THR A 253 -14.73 -12.86 20.84
CA THR A 253 -13.98 -13.38 19.69
C THR A 253 -14.19 -14.88 19.50
N SER A 254 -14.24 -15.65 20.59
CA SER A 254 -14.54 -17.09 20.57
C SER A 254 -15.92 -17.35 19.98
N HIS A 255 -16.93 -16.61 20.46
CA HIS A 255 -18.29 -16.71 19.97
C HIS A 255 -18.42 -16.26 18.50
N ALA A 256 -17.77 -15.17 18.11
CA ALA A 256 -17.85 -14.64 16.75
C ALA A 256 -17.15 -15.50 15.70
N LEU A 257 -16.02 -16.13 16.05
CA LEU A 257 -15.23 -16.95 15.14
C LEU A 257 -15.61 -18.44 15.18
N GLY A 258 -16.34 -18.87 16.22
CA GLY A 258 -16.66 -20.28 16.45
C GLY A 258 -15.45 -21.11 16.84
N LEU A 259 -14.46 -20.51 17.50
CA LEU A 259 -13.21 -21.14 17.89
C LEU A 259 -13.07 -21.21 19.41
N PRO A 260 -12.40 -22.25 19.97
CA PRO A 260 -12.14 -22.32 21.40
C PRO A 260 -11.34 -21.11 21.90
N GLU A 261 -11.66 -20.63 23.10
CA GLU A 261 -10.95 -19.51 23.74
C GLU A 261 -9.43 -19.77 23.83
N GLN A 262 -9.04 -21.02 24.11
CA GLN A 262 -7.63 -21.45 24.15
C GLN A 262 -6.88 -21.22 22.83
N THR A 263 -7.57 -21.37 21.70
CA THR A 263 -6.99 -21.13 20.36
C THR A 263 -6.74 -19.64 20.15
N ILE A 264 -7.65 -18.79 20.63
CA ILE A 264 -7.53 -17.34 20.50
C ILE A 264 -6.46 -16.82 21.45
N THR A 265 -6.38 -17.30 22.69
CA THR A 265 -5.31 -16.91 23.63
C THR A 265 -3.93 -17.30 23.12
N ALA A 266 -3.81 -18.43 22.39
CA ALA A 266 -2.56 -18.86 21.78
C ALA A 266 -2.06 -17.94 20.65
N TRP A 267 -2.90 -17.02 20.16
CA TRP A 267 -2.52 -16.03 19.15
C TRP A 267 -1.73 -14.85 19.73
N PHE A 268 -1.69 -14.68 21.05
CA PHE A 268 -1.07 -13.53 21.70
C PHE A 268 0.08 -14.02 22.59
N THR A 269 1.27 -13.45 22.42
CA THR A 269 2.39 -13.70 23.33
C THR A 269 2.09 -13.04 24.66
N THR A 270 1.86 -13.86 25.69
CA THR A 270 1.94 -13.57 27.13
C THR A 270 1.73 -12.12 27.54
N VAL A 271 0.58 -11.83 28.12
CA VAL A 271 0.29 -10.58 28.84
C VAL A 271 -0.41 -10.97 30.16
N PRO A 272 -0.21 -10.24 31.28
CA PRO A 272 -0.10 -10.84 32.62
C PRO A 272 -1.37 -11.53 33.13
#